data_AF-F8CHH2-F1
#
_entry.id   AF-F8CHH2-F1
#
_cell.length_a   1.000
_cell.length_b   1.000
_cell.length_c   1.000
_cell.angle_alpha   90.00
_cell.angle_beta   90.00
_cell.angle_gamma   90.00
#
_symmetry.space_group_name_H-M   'P 1'
#
loop_
_entity.id
_entity.type
_entity.pdbx_description
1 polymer ?
#
loop_
_entity_poly.entity_id
_entity_poly.type
_entity_poly.pdbx_seq_one_letter_code
_entity_poly.pdbx_strand_id
1 'polypeptide(L)'
;MRRYVGSAFLAAGLLVGCGPSETETSTQQPQEQQAHGLLTETDVDVAAECQGIIAFANNATYAKLDQYLPSNVVDNLVAARAAQPFVSLADVSAVRLVGPARLQQLEQGARSEDYIDADCYGIVEGLAVSHDDAAAIRTLVNSVSFTELYTIMPYAWNGAQNLANQRPFSNVDAIGATSGVGEVGFRNLRNAATLSRPFEALVAAVNALPGSHGGVFMARHFDWWANLNGQHYNFGIHECYGDKTEQFTNPNIPGQHRGADADGAEVRAHVAAFVNAADRFGTLDPAVKAAGLANLAALTEGRSFFGCSYGFAPDPWSGHSGTFFIDTENGFGVYTDSYWVE
;
A
#
# COMPACT_ATOMS: atom_id res chain seq x y z
N MET A 1 -55.78 -12.05 2.94
CA MET A 1 -56.54 -12.99 3.80
C MET A 1 -55.83 -14.35 3.81
N ARG A 2 -55.89 -15.08 4.94
CA ARG A 2 -55.16 -16.32 5.35
C ARG A 2 -53.87 -15.98 6.15
N ARG A 3 -53.78 -16.03 7.49
CA ARG A 3 -54.18 -16.94 8.61
C ARG A 3 -53.36 -18.24 8.73
N TYR A 4 -52.55 -18.27 9.82
CA TYR A 4 -52.09 -19.35 10.74
C TYR A 4 -51.45 -20.62 10.13
N VAL A 5 -50.42 -21.28 10.67
CA VAL A 5 -50.23 -22.05 11.94
C VAL A 5 -48.73 -22.46 11.88
N GLY A 6 -47.86 -22.47 12.91
CA GLY A 6 -47.90 -23.14 14.20
C GLY A 6 -47.11 -24.47 14.20
N SER A 7 -45.88 -24.43 14.76
CA SER A 7 -45.18 -25.42 15.63
C SER A 7 -45.04 -26.93 15.32
N ALA A 8 -43.90 -27.48 15.81
CA ALA A 8 -43.61 -28.86 16.31
C ALA A 8 -42.65 -29.69 15.42
N PHE A 9 -41.76 -30.57 15.90
CA PHE A 9 -41.01 -30.84 17.15
C PHE A 9 -40.12 -32.09 16.87
N LEU A 10 -38.91 -32.15 17.47
CA LEU A 10 -38.18 -33.31 18.04
C LEU A 10 -37.62 -34.53 17.26
N ALA A 11 -36.46 -34.98 17.81
CA ALA A 11 -35.88 -36.34 17.98
C ALA A 11 -34.68 -36.68 17.06
N ALA A 12 -33.42 -36.85 17.53
CA ALA A 12 -32.82 -37.87 18.44
C ALA A 12 -33.01 -39.31 17.93
N GLY A 13 -32.03 -40.21 17.74
CA GLY A 13 -30.58 -40.26 17.91
C GLY A 13 -30.08 -41.69 17.61
N LEU A 14 -28.74 -41.87 17.62
CA LEU A 14 -27.94 -43.10 17.84
C LEU A 14 -27.96 -44.26 16.80
N LEU A 15 -26.77 -44.63 16.31
CA LEU A 15 -26.23 -46.00 16.37
C LEU A 15 -24.69 -45.98 16.30
N VAL A 16 -24.06 -46.66 17.25
CA VAL A 16 -22.62 -46.96 17.40
C VAL A 16 -22.38 -48.38 16.86
N GLY A 17 -21.29 -48.61 16.12
CA GLY A 17 -20.81 -49.94 15.73
C GLY A 17 -19.33 -49.91 15.32
N CYS A 18 -18.52 -50.79 15.93
CA CYS A 18 -17.05 -50.86 15.87
C CYS A 18 -16.46 -51.58 14.63
N GLY A 19 -15.44 -50.96 14.00
CA GLY A 19 -14.24 -51.55 13.35
C GLY A 19 -14.38 -52.38 12.05
N PRO A 20 -13.30 -52.54 11.22
CA PRO A 20 -11.89 -52.22 11.43
C PRO A 20 -11.27 -51.23 10.41
N SER A 21 -9.99 -50.93 10.64
CA SER A 21 -9.12 -49.97 9.95
C SER A 21 -9.00 -50.12 8.43
N GLU A 22 -9.18 -49.00 7.72
CA GLU A 22 -8.49 -48.74 6.45
C GLU A 22 -7.84 -47.35 6.53
N THR A 23 -6.56 -47.33 6.18
CA THR A 23 -5.67 -46.18 6.20
C THR A 23 -6.04 -45.26 5.03
N GLU A 24 -6.90 -44.28 5.25
CA GLU A 24 -7.04 -43.16 4.32
C GLU A 24 -6.44 -41.91 4.93
N THR A 25 -5.30 -41.56 4.35
CA THR A 25 -4.54 -40.33 4.54
C THR A 25 -5.49 -39.14 4.54
N SER A 26 -5.59 -38.49 5.69
CA SER A 26 -6.22 -37.17 5.86
C SER A 26 -5.73 -36.25 4.76
N THR A 27 -6.64 -35.86 3.85
CA THR A 27 -6.48 -34.73 2.96
C THR A 27 -6.18 -33.52 3.84
N GLN A 28 -4.92 -33.10 3.82
CA GLN A 28 -4.50 -31.82 4.38
C GLN A 28 -5.37 -30.74 3.73
N GLN A 29 -6.13 -30.03 4.56
CA GLN A 29 -6.63 -28.71 4.20
C GLN A 29 -5.42 -27.90 3.70
N PRO A 30 -5.48 -27.27 2.53
CA PRO A 30 -4.48 -26.27 2.17
C PRO A 30 -4.51 -25.22 3.27
N GLN A 31 -3.43 -25.10 4.03
CA GLN A 31 -3.18 -23.89 4.79
C GLN A 31 -3.26 -22.76 3.77
N GLU A 32 -4.20 -21.84 3.98
CA GLU A 32 -4.15 -20.52 3.40
C GLU A 32 -2.79 -19.94 3.77
N GLN A 33 -1.82 -20.12 2.86
CA GLN A 33 -0.71 -19.21 2.75
C GLN A 33 -1.37 -17.86 2.50
N GLN A 34 -1.47 -17.06 3.55
CA GLN A 34 -1.62 -15.61 3.42
C GLN A 34 -0.66 -15.20 2.32
N ALA A 35 -1.22 -14.83 1.19
CA ALA A 35 -0.49 -14.21 0.10
C ALA A 35 0.02 -12.88 0.67
N HIS A 36 1.17 -12.93 1.33
CA HIS A 36 2.02 -11.78 1.52
C HIS A 36 2.40 -11.34 0.12
N GLY A 37 1.72 -10.30 -0.38
CA GLY A 37 2.15 -9.60 -1.57
C GLY A 37 3.64 -9.31 -1.42
N LEU A 38 4.42 -9.75 -2.41
CA LEU A 38 5.87 -9.64 -2.38
C LEU A 38 6.27 -8.17 -2.16
N LEU A 39 6.85 -7.90 -0.98
CA LEU A 39 7.74 -6.78 -0.74
C LEU A 39 9.03 -7.38 -0.21
N THR A 40 10.12 -7.04 -0.88
CA THR A 40 11.44 -7.66 -0.78
C THR A 40 12.06 -7.56 0.62
N GLU A 41 12.92 -8.53 0.93
CA GLU A 41 13.54 -8.90 2.22
C GLU A 41 14.42 -7.84 2.94
N THR A 42 14.40 -6.58 2.53
CA THR A 42 14.97 -5.48 3.33
C THR A 42 13.92 -4.98 4.29
N ASP A 43 14.17 -5.09 5.60
CA ASP A 43 13.25 -4.74 6.69
C ASP A 43 12.51 -3.41 6.43
N VAL A 44 11.32 -3.52 5.86
CA VAL A 44 10.50 -2.37 5.50
C VAL A 44 9.94 -1.71 6.76
N ASP A 45 10.05 -2.35 7.92
CA ASP A 45 9.31 -2.01 9.13
C ASP A 45 10.07 -1.17 10.14
N VAL A 46 11.35 -0.90 9.85
CA VAL A 46 12.20 -0.06 10.68
C VAL A 46 12.93 0.95 9.81
N ALA A 47 12.49 2.21 9.88
CA ALA A 47 13.20 3.33 9.27
C ALA A 47 14.67 3.37 9.72
N ALA A 48 15.57 3.83 8.86
CA ALA A 48 17.02 3.82 9.12
C ALA A 48 17.38 4.54 10.42
N GLU A 49 16.70 5.65 10.69
CA GLU A 49 16.82 6.49 11.88
C GLU A 49 16.40 5.74 13.17
N CYS A 50 15.55 4.72 13.03
CA CYS A 50 15.02 3.94 14.15
C CYS A 50 15.70 2.57 14.33
N GLN A 51 16.71 2.23 13.51
CA GLN A 51 17.46 0.96 13.60
C GLN A 51 18.11 0.74 14.98
N GLY A 52 18.37 1.84 15.70
CA GLY A 52 18.83 1.82 17.09
C GLY A 52 17.95 1.03 18.06
N ILE A 53 16.65 0.90 17.80
CA ILE A 53 15.73 0.11 18.64
C ILE A 53 16.14 -1.38 18.63
N ILE A 54 16.46 -1.91 17.45
CA ILE A 54 16.93 -3.28 17.27
C ILE A 54 18.33 -3.45 17.88
N ALA A 55 19.20 -2.47 17.67
CA ALA A 55 20.54 -2.48 18.28
C ALA A 55 20.47 -2.48 19.81
N PHE A 56 19.54 -1.75 20.42
CA PHE A 56 19.31 -1.74 21.86
C PHE A 56 18.83 -3.11 22.35
N ALA A 57 17.82 -3.69 21.70
CA ALA A 57 17.31 -5.02 22.03
C ALA A 57 18.39 -6.11 21.94
N ASN A 58 19.31 -6.02 20.97
CA ASN A 58 20.39 -6.97 20.79
C ASN A 58 21.57 -6.77 21.77
N ASN A 59 21.95 -5.53 22.06
CA ASN A 59 23.23 -5.23 22.71
C ASN A 59 23.13 -4.81 24.18
N ALA A 60 21.98 -4.30 24.63
CA ALA A 60 21.83 -3.86 26.02
C ALA A 60 22.02 -5.03 27.00
N THR A 61 22.62 -4.79 28.16
CA THR A 61 22.78 -5.84 29.19
C THR A 61 21.42 -6.21 29.79
N TYR A 62 21.33 -7.39 30.42
CA TYR A 62 20.13 -7.80 31.15
C TYR A 62 19.65 -6.71 32.12
N ALA A 63 20.56 -6.25 32.98
CA ALA A 63 20.26 -5.24 34.00
C ALA A 63 19.84 -3.90 33.39
N LYS A 64 20.26 -3.61 32.14
CA LYS A 64 19.84 -2.42 31.42
C LYS A 64 18.43 -2.59 30.85
N LEU A 65 18.12 -3.72 30.21
CA LEU A 65 16.77 -4.00 29.72
C LEU A 65 15.74 -4.06 30.86
N ASP A 66 16.11 -4.60 32.02
CA ASP A 66 15.26 -4.73 33.20
C ASP A 66 14.90 -3.38 33.86
N GLN A 67 15.59 -2.29 33.49
CA GLN A 67 15.18 -0.93 33.90
C GLN A 67 13.93 -0.44 33.15
N TYR A 68 13.67 -0.99 31.96
CA TYR A 68 12.61 -0.52 31.06
C TYR A 68 11.51 -1.57 30.84
N LEU A 69 11.85 -2.86 31.01
CA LEU A 69 10.97 -4.00 30.75
C LEU A 69 10.83 -4.88 31.99
N PRO A 70 9.71 -5.59 32.15
CA PRO A 70 9.60 -6.61 33.19
C PRO A 70 10.62 -7.74 33.01
N SER A 71 11.18 -8.26 34.11
CA SER A 71 12.27 -9.24 34.07
C SER A 71 11.95 -10.51 33.28
N ASN A 72 10.70 -10.98 33.32
CA ASN A 72 10.27 -12.15 32.53
C ASN A 72 10.24 -11.89 31.00
N VAL A 73 10.09 -10.63 30.58
CA VAL A 73 10.24 -10.22 29.17
C VAL A 73 11.73 -10.16 28.82
N VAL A 74 12.55 -9.62 29.72
CA VAL A 74 14.01 -9.55 29.53
C VAL A 74 14.61 -10.95 29.41
N ASP A 75 14.21 -11.90 30.26
CA ASP A 75 14.62 -13.30 30.18
C ASP A 75 14.36 -13.88 28.78
N ASN A 76 13.16 -13.66 28.23
CA ASN A 76 12.78 -14.15 26.91
C ASN A 76 13.57 -13.45 25.79
N LEU A 77 13.75 -12.13 25.87
CA LEU A 77 14.51 -11.34 24.88
C LEU A 77 15.99 -11.76 24.85
N VAL A 78 16.62 -11.90 26.02
CA VAL A 78 18.02 -12.31 26.13
C VAL A 78 18.22 -13.74 25.66
N ALA A 79 17.29 -14.65 25.98
CA ALA A 79 17.33 -16.02 25.47
C ALA A 79 17.15 -16.07 23.95
N ALA A 80 16.20 -15.30 23.39
CA ALA A 80 15.95 -15.27 21.96
C ALA A 80 17.14 -14.71 21.17
N ARG A 81 17.68 -13.54 21.56
CA ARG A 81 18.83 -12.93 20.86
C ARG A 81 20.11 -13.74 20.97
N ALA A 82 20.26 -14.54 22.03
CA ALA A 82 21.40 -15.44 22.19
C ALA A 82 21.35 -16.63 21.21
N ALA A 83 20.16 -17.05 20.80
CA ALA A 83 19.99 -18.04 19.74
C ALA A 83 20.22 -17.41 18.36
N GLN A 84 19.58 -16.26 18.11
CA GLN A 84 19.76 -15.48 16.89
C GLN A 84 19.50 -14.00 17.18
N PRO A 85 20.44 -13.08 16.87
CA PRO A 85 20.19 -11.66 16.98
C PRO A 85 18.97 -11.23 16.15
N PHE A 86 18.18 -10.32 16.68
CA PHE A 86 17.02 -9.76 15.97
C PHE A 86 17.49 -8.96 14.76
N VAL A 87 16.80 -9.12 13.63
CA VAL A 87 17.05 -8.32 12.42
C VAL A 87 15.88 -7.42 12.07
N SER A 88 14.73 -7.60 12.72
CA SER A 88 13.53 -6.79 12.54
C SER A 88 12.72 -6.57 13.82
N LEU A 89 11.81 -5.59 13.80
CA LEU A 89 10.82 -5.43 14.88
C LEU A 89 9.85 -6.61 14.96
N ALA A 90 9.57 -7.27 13.82
CA ALA A 90 8.75 -8.47 13.79
C ALA A 90 9.40 -9.60 14.62
N ASP A 91 10.72 -9.80 14.50
CA ASP A 91 11.44 -10.80 15.31
C ASP A 91 11.34 -10.50 16.82
N VAL A 92 11.46 -9.22 17.18
CA VAL A 92 11.35 -8.75 18.56
C VAL A 92 9.93 -8.99 19.08
N SER A 93 8.91 -8.65 18.28
CA SER A 93 7.49 -8.82 18.64
C SER A 93 7.05 -10.29 18.73
N ALA A 94 7.74 -11.18 18.01
CA ALA A 94 7.50 -12.61 18.07
C ALA A 94 7.99 -13.24 19.39
N VAL A 95 8.84 -12.53 20.15
CA VAL A 95 9.30 -13.00 21.46
C VAL A 95 8.14 -13.03 22.44
N ARG A 96 8.06 -14.12 23.20
CA ARG A 96 7.00 -14.34 24.18
C ARG A 96 6.90 -13.15 25.14
N LEU A 97 5.65 -12.66 25.30
CA LEU A 97 5.28 -11.50 26.13
C LEU A 97 5.73 -10.14 25.59
N VAL A 98 6.26 -10.06 24.38
CA VAL A 98 6.61 -8.79 23.71
C VAL A 98 5.44 -8.34 22.83
N GLY A 99 4.43 -7.76 23.47
CA GLY A 99 3.34 -7.07 22.77
C GLY A 99 3.66 -5.60 22.46
N PRO A 100 2.73 -4.86 21.85
CA PRO A 100 2.92 -3.45 21.46
C PRO A 100 3.42 -2.54 22.60
N ALA A 101 2.88 -2.71 23.81
CA ALA A 101 3.31 -1.94 24.98
C ALA A 101 4.78 -2.20 25.35
N ARG A 102 5.30 -3.41 25.10
CA ARG A 102 6.71 -3.74 25.36
C ARG A 102 7.62 -3.23 24.26
N LEU A 103 7.15 -3.17 23.01
CA LEU A 103 7.86 -2.50 21.93
C LEU A 103 8.02 -1.00 22.21
N GLN A 104 6.97 -0.33 22.70
CA GLN A 104 7.06 1.08 23.12
C GLN A 104 8.04 1.29 24.28
N GLN A 105 8.09 0.37 25.25
CA GLN A 105 9.08 0.43 26.33
C GLN A 105 10.52 0.18 25.84
N LEU A 106 10.71 -0.71 24.86
CA LEU A 106 12.01 -0.90 24.20
C LEU A 106 12.45 0.35 23.46
N GLU A 107 11.55 0.99 22.72
CA GLU A 107 11.81 2.27 22.04
C GLU A 107 12.21 3.37 23.05
N GLN A 108 11.46 3.49 24.16
CA GLN A 108 11.80 4.43 25.24
C GLN A 108 13.18 4.15 25.84
N GLY A 109 13.52 2.88 26.06
CA GLY A 109 14.84 2.47 26.54
C GLY A 109 15.94 2.81 25.55
N ALA A 110 15.74 2.50 24.27
CA ALA A 110 16.68 2.85 23.20
C ALA A 110 16.93 4.37 23.14
N ARG A 111 15.87 5.17 23.27
CA ARG A 111 15.98 6.64 23.30
C ARG A 111 16.70 7.16 24.53
N SER A 112 16.45 6.57 25.69
CA SER A 112 17.06 6.98 26.96
C SER A 112 18.55 6.63 27.06
N GLU A 113 18.99 5.67 26.25
CA GLU A 113 20.38 5.18 26.20
C GLU A 113 21.11 5.62 24.92
N ASP A 114 20.59 6.63 24.22
CA ASP A 114 21.17 7.25 23.02
C ASP A 114 21.39 6.27 21.85
N TYR A 115 20.60 5.20 21.75
CA TYR A 115 20.59 4.31 20.58
C TYR A 115 19.79 4.89 19.41
N ILE A 116 18.78 5.70 19.70
CA ILE A 116 18.01 6.48 18.73
C ILE A 116 17.94 7.93 19.20
N ASP A 117 17.84 8.86 18.26
CA ASP A 117 17.78 10.30 18.53
C ASP A 117 16.43 10.90 18.11
N ALA A 118 16.41 12.22 17.94
CA ALA A 118 15.21 12.96 17.58
C ALA A 118 14.72 12.70 16.15
N ASP A 119 15.50 12.08 15.27
CA ASP A 119 15.09 11.80 13.89
C ASP A 119 14.19 10.54 13.80
N CYS A 120 14.34 9.62 14.78
CA CYS A 120 13.39 8.52 14.97
C CYS A 120 12.11 9.01 15.66
N TYR A 121 10.97 8.95 14.94
CA TYR A 121 9.66 9.31 15.49
C TYR A 121 9.23 8.31 16.57
N GLY A 122 9.43 7.01 16.32
CA GLY A 122 9.07 5.93 17.25
C GLY A 122 8.26 4.82 16.58
N ILE A 123 7.56 4.02 17.38
CA ILE A 123 6.79 2.87 16.89
C ILE A 123 5.29 3.21 16.81
N VAL A 124 4.71 3.08 15.61
CA VAL A 124 3.28 3.28 15.33
C VAL A 124 2.72 2.04 14.65
N GLU A 125 1.66 1.45 15.21
CA GLU A 125 1.04 0.20 14.70
C GLU A 125 2.07 -0.91 14.40
N GLY A 126 3.07 -1.09 15.27
CA GLY A 126 4.11 -2.12 15.14
C GLY A 126 5.29 -1.75 14.22
N LEU A 127 5.27 -0.55 13.63
CA LEU A 127 6.25 -0.11 12.64
C LEU A 127 7.08 1.04 13.20
N ALA A 128 8.40 0.94 13.13
CA ALA A 128 9.29 2.03 13.49
C ALA A 128 9.41 3.01 12.32
N VAL A 129 8.95 4.23 12.53
CA VAL A 129 8.87 5.28 11.52
C VAL A 129 9.81 6.44 11.85
N SER A 130 10.38 7.06 10.82
CA SER A 130 11.08 8.34 10.96
C SER A 130 10.11 9.52 11.01
N HIS A 131 10.58 10.70 11.38
CA HIS A 131 9.77 11.92 11.27
C HIS A 131 9.35 12.24 9.82
N ASP A 132 10.21 11.95 8.85
CA ASP A 132 9.92 12.13 7.42
C ASP A 132 8.84 11.14 6.93
N ASP A 133 8.88 9.89 7.41
CA ASP A 133 7.84 8.90 7.12
C ASP A 133 6.51 9.34 7.73
N ALA A 134 6.51 9.74 9.01
CA ALA A 134 5.32 10.25 9.69
C ALA A 134 4.69 11.44 8.95
N ALA A 135 5.52 12.38 8.48
CA ALA A 135 5.08 13.53 7.70
C ALA A 135 4.51 13.13 6.34
N ALA A 136 5.13 12.19 5.63
CA ALA A 136 4.67 11.71 4.34
C ALA A 136 3.36 10.91 4.46
N ILE A 137 3.23 10.01 5.43
CA ILE A 137 1.99 9.27 5.70
C ILE A 137 0.85 10.24 5.97
N ARG A 138 1.07 11.25 6.84
CA ARG A 138 0.07 12.27 7.12
C ARG A 138 -0.32 13.05 5.87
N THR A 139 0.65 13.43 5.04
CA THR A 139 0.42 14.17 3.80
C THR A 139 -0.38 13.35 2.80
N LEU A 140 -0.01 12.08 2.61
CA LEU A 140 -0.75 11.13 1.78
C LEU A 140 -2.18 11.00 2.28
N VAL A 141 -2.36 10.60 3.55
CA VAL A 141 -3.68 10.34 4.13
C VAL A 141 -4.56 11.58 4.10
N ASN A 142 -4.04 12.80 4.21
CA ASN A 142 -4.87 14.01 4.14
C ASN A 142 -5.19 14.47 2.71
N SER A 143 -4.46 14.01 1.69
CA SER A 143 -4.55 14.55 0.32
C SER A 143 -5.20 13.61 -0.69
N VAL A 144 -5.00 12.29 -0.57
CA VAL A 144 -5.46 11.34 -1.59
C VAL A 144 -6.98 11.17 -1.59
N SER A 145 -7.57 10.74 -2.70
CA SER A 145 -9.00 10.48 -2.79
C SER A 145 -9.44 9.31 -1.90
N PHE A 146 -10.74 9.20 -1.62
CA PHE A 146 -11.29 8.01 -0.95
C PHE A 146 -11.06 6.74 -1.78
N THR A 147 -11.23 6.84 -3.11
CA THR A 147 -10.96 5.75 -4.05
C THR A 147 -9.51 5.27 -3.93
N GLU A 148 -8.55 6.19 -3.85
CA GLU A 148 -7.14 5.84 -3.67
C GLU A 148 -6.86 5.24 -2.28
N LEU A 149 -7.45 5.77 -1.20
CA LEU A 149 -7.35 5.13 0.12
C LEU A 149 -7.87 3.69 0.10
N TYR A 150 -9.00 3.44 -0.56
CA TYR A 150 -9.57 2.10 -0.70
C TYR A 150 -8.64 1.17 -1.48
N THR A 151 -8.03 1.68 -2.55
CA THR A 151 -7.04 0.96 -3.37
C THR A 151 -5.75 0.65 -2.60
N ILE A 152 -5.26 1.55 -1.74
CA ILE A 152 -4.10 1.33 -0.86
C ILE A 152 -4.42 0.33 0.27
N MET A 153 -5.67 0.32 0.73
CA MET A 153 -6.14 -0.49 1.86
C MET A 153 -7.26 -1.47 1.45
N PRO A 154 -7.01 -2.40 0.48
CA PRO A 154 -8.08 -3.20 -0.14
C PRO A 154 -8.79 -4.13 0.86
N TYR A 155 -8.08 -4.59 1.89
CA TYR A 155 -8.62 -5.48 2.93
C TYR A 155 -9.09 -4.74 4.19
N ALA A 156 -8.92 -3.42 4.23
CA ALA A 156 -9.24 -2.57 5.38
C ALA A 156 -10.17 -1.42 4.97
N TRP A 157 -11.23 -1.75 4.22
CA TRP A 157 -12.22 -0.80 3.69
C TRP A 157 -12.83 0.14 4.74
N ASN A 158 -13.16 -0.39 5.93
CA ASN A 158 -13.65 0.42 7.05
C ASN A 158 -12.59 1.42 7.53
N GLY A 159 -11.31 1.02 7.51
CA GLY A 159 -10.18 1.91 7.80
C GLY A 159 -10.08 3.04 6.78
N ALA A 160 -10.11 2.73 5.49
CA ALA A 160 -10.11 3.74 4.42
C ALA A 160 -11.27 4.74 4.55
N GLN A 161 -12.48 4.26 4.87
CA GLN A 161 -13.65 5.12 5.10
C GLN A 161 -13.49 6.00 6.33
N ASN A 162 -13.03 5.44 7.45
CA ASN A 162 -12.83 6.19 8.68
C ASN A 162 -11.74 7.25 8.50
N LEU A 163 -10.64 6.92 7.84
CA LEU A 163 -9.59 7.89 7.49
C LEU A 163 -10.17 9.03 6.65
N ALA A 164 -10.92 8.73 5.58
CA ALA A 164 -11.53 9.77 4.75
C ALA A 164 -12.46 10.70 5.54
N ASN A 165 -13.26 10.16 6.46
CA ASN A 165 -14.23 10.92 7.26
C ASN A 165 -13.60 11.74 8.40
N GLN A 166 -12.44 11.33 8.91
CA GLN A 166 -11.78 11.94 10.08
C GLN A 166 -10.70 12.96 9.72
N ARG A 167 -10.41 13.13 8.42
CA ARG A 167 -9.49 14.17 7.94
C ARG A 167 -9.94 15.58 8.39
N PRO A 168 -9.00 16.52 8.61
CA PRO A 168 -7.54 16.32 8.52
C PRO A 168 -6.92 15.76 9.81
N PHE A 169 -5.93 14.90 9.65
CA PHE A 169 -5.09 14.41 10.76
C PHE A 169 -3.90 15.34 11.00
N SER A 170 -3.59 15.60 12.27
CA SER A 170 -2.47 16.46 12.67
C SER A 170 -1.14 15.71 12.84
N ASN A 171 -1.20 14.43 13.23
CA ASN A 171 -0.05 13.54 13.44
C ASN A 171 -0.36 12.12 12.95
N VAL A 172 0.68 11.27 12.90
CA VAL A 172 0.58 9.91 12.39
C VAL A 172 0.02 8.93 13.43
N ASP A 173 0.14 9.22 14.73
CA ASP A 173 -0.46 8.38 15.78
C ASP A 173 -1.98 8.34 15.69
N ALA A 174 -2.62 9.48 15.38
CA ALA A 174 -4.06 9.54 15.17
C ALA A 174 -4.52 8.73 13.93
N ILE A 175 -3.66 8.64 12.91
CA ILE A 175 -3.90 7.79 11.73
C ILE A 175 -3.82 6.32 12.14
N GLY A 176 -2.77 5.92 12.87
CA GLY A 176 -2.61 4.55 13.38
C GLY A 176 -3.74 4.13 14.32
N ALA A 177 -4.19 5.04 15.20
CA ALA A 177 -5.29 4.77 16.12
C ALA A 177 -6.70 4.77 15.47
N THR A 178 -6.80 5.06 14.17
CA THR A 178 -8.10 5.08 13.48
C THR A 178 -8.67 3.66 13.40
N SER A 179 -9.92 3.49 13.83
CA SER A 179 -10.57 2.17 13.79
C SER A 179 -10.57 1.58 12.38
N GLY A 180 -10.08 0.34 12.26
CA GLY A 180 -9.92 -0.35 10.97
C GLY A 180 -8.58 -0.09 10.28
N VAL A 181 -7.73 0.78 10.82
CA VAL A 181 -6.31 0.91 10.44
C VAL A 181 -5.51 0.10 11.45
N GLY A 182 -5.24 -1.17 11.13
CA GLY A 182 -4.27 -1.98 11.89
C GLY A 182 -2.90 -1.98 11.21
N GLU A 183 -1.93 -2.69 11.79
CA GLU A 183 -0.55 -2.81 11.30
C GLU A 183 -0.43 -2.98 9.77
N VAL A 184 -1.16 -3.93 9.17
CA VAL A 184 -1.10 -4.16 7.71
C VAL A 184 -1.59 -2.94 6.92
N GLY A 185 -2.69 -2.33 7.37
CA GLY A 185 -3.23 -1.13 6.74
C GLY A 185 -2.28 0.06 6.86
N PHE A 186 -1.69 0.25 8.04
CA PHE A 186 -0.71 1.31 8.28
C PHE A 186 0.58 1.09 7.47
N ARG A 187 1.05 -0.15 7.36
CA ARG A 187 2.17 -0.54 6.51
C ARG A 187 1.93 -0.17 5.06
N ASN A 188 0.74 -0.45 4.54
CA ASN A 188 0.37 -0.08 3.18
C ASN A 188 0.37 1.44 2.99
N LEU A 189 -0.14 2.20 3.96
CA LEU A 189 -0.10 3.67 3.93
C LEU A 189 1.33 4.20 3.92
N ARG A 190 2.21 3.67 4.78
CA ARG A 190 3.64 4.01 4.79
C ARG A 190 4.27 3.72 3.43
N ASN A 191 4.12 2.49 2.94
CA ASN A 191 4.71 2.08 1.67
C ASN A 191 4.23 2.96 0.52
N ALA A 192 2.94 3.27 0.48
CA ALA A 192 2.36 4.17 -0.52
C ALA A 192 2.88 5.62 -0.40
N ALA A 193 3.27 6.07 0.80
CA ALA A 193 3.77 7.42 1.05
C ALA A 193 5.29 7.57 0.82
N THR A 194 6.05 6.47 0.83
CA THR A 194 7.52 6.53 0.88
C THR A 194 8.20 5.88 -0.32
N LEU A 195 7.67 4.76 -0.84
CA LEU A 195 8.36 3.97 -1.86
C LEU A 195 8.36 4.65 -3.25
N SER A 196 7.39 5.53 -3.53
CA SER A 196 7.24 6.21 -4.82
C SER A 196 7.86 7.60 -4.89
N ARG A 197 8.52 8.09 -3.84
CA ARG A 197 9.07 9.47 -3.80
C ARG A 197 9.97 9.82 -5.00
N PRO A 198 10.92 8.98 -5.45
CA PRO A 198 11.71 9.31 -6.63
C PRO A 198 10.87 9.42 -7.91
N PHE A 199 9.87 8.55 -8.08
CA PHE A 199 8.94 8.64 -9.21
C PHE A 199 8.06 9.90 -9.11
N GLU A 200 7.57 10.26 -7.93
CA GLU A 200 6.83 11.50 -7.69
C GLU A 200 7.66 12.76 -7.98
N ALA A 201 8.95 12.76 -7.66
CA ALA A 201 9.86 13.85 -8.02
C ALA A 201 9.99 14.00 -9.54
N LEU A 202 10.04 12.88 -10.28
CA LEU A 202 10.00 12.90 -11.75
C LEU A 202 8.67 13.43 -12.27
N VAL A 203 7.54 12.96 -11.72
CA VAL A 203 6.19 13.45 -12.07
C VAL A 203 6.10 14.98 -11.86
N ALA A 204 6.56 15.47 -10.72
CA ALA A 204 6.59 16.89 -10.42
C ALA A 204 7.49 17.67 -11.40
N ALA A 205 8.66 17.13 -11.75
CA ALA A 205 9.56 17.73 -12.72
C ALA A 205 8.94 17.81 -14.13
N VAL A 206 8.25 16.75 -14.57
CA VAL A 206 7.49 16.73 -15.84
C VAL A 206 6.40 17.79 -15.84
N ASN A 207 5.59 17.85 -14.78
CA ASN A 207 4.48 18.79 -14.66
C ASN A 207 4.93 20.25 -14.50
N ALA A 208 6.16 20.50 -14.05
CA ALA A 208 6.73 21.84 -13.90
C ALA A 208 7.27 22.41 -15.23
N LEU A 209 7.37 21.59 -16.28
CA LEU A 209 7.79 22.09 -17.58
C LEU A 209 6.75 23.05 -18.17
N PRO A 210 7.18 24.16 -18.80
CA PRO A 210 6.25 25.12 -19.38
C PRO A 210 5.43 24.48 -20.50
N GLY A 211 4.11 24.56 -20.35
CA GLY A 211 3.15 24.11 -21.36
C GLY A 211 2.97 25.13 -22.48
N SER A 212 2.91 24.65 -23.72
CA SER A 212 2.43 25.41 -24.88
C SER A 212 0.94 25.09 -25.13
N HIS A 213 0.44 25.29 -26.35
CA HIS A 213 -0.85 24.80 -26.89
C HIS A 213 -1.02 23.26 -26.86
N GLY A 214 -0.24 22.56 -26.05
CA GLY A 214 -0.26 21.11 -25.88
C GLY A 214 0.91 20.64 -25.03
N GLY A 215 0.71 19.54 -24.32
CA GLY A 215 1.65 19.03 -23.34
C GLY A 215 1.25 17.68 -22.77
N VAL A 216 2.01 17.28 -21.76
CA VAL A 216 1.72 16.08 -20.97
C VAL A 216 1.60 16.45 -19.50
N PHE A 217 0.79 15.68 -18.80
CA PHE A 217 0.61 15.72 -17.36
C PHE A 217 0.73 14.30 -16.83
N MET A 218 1.29 14.16 -15.63
CA MET A 218 1.41 12.88 -14.96
C MET A 218 0.93 13.02 -13.51
N ALA A 219 0.43 11.94 -12.93
CA ALA A 219 0.13 11.89 -11.51
C ALA A 219 0.41 10.51 -10.92
N ARG A 220 0.96 10.50 -9.70
CA ARG A 220 0.98 9.31 -8.84
C ARG A 220 -0.32 9.17 -8.07
N HIS A 221 -0.77 10.26 -7.43
CA HIS A 221 -2.00 10.29 -6.65
C HIS A 221 -3.13 10.92 -7.46
N PHE A 222 -4.21 10.19 -7.68
CA PHE A 222 -5.36 10.61 -8.48
C PHE A 222 -6.59 9.77 -8.16
N ASP A 223 -7.77 10.31 -8.47
CA ASP A 223 -9.04 9.58 -8.34
C ASP A 223 -9.41 8.95 -9.67
N TRP A 224 -8.97 7.71 -9.88
CA TRP A 224 -9.24 6.98 -11.12
C TRP A 224 -10.74 6.79 -11.37
N TRP A 225 -11.54 6.66 -10.32
CA TRP A 225 -12.99 6.50 -10.44
C TRP A 225 -13.66 7.80 -10.87
N ALA A 226 -13.28 8.92 -10.25
CA ALA A 226 -13.78 10.24 -10.64
C ALA A 226 -13.37 10.59 -12.08
N ASN A 227 -12.16 10.25 -12.49
CA ASN A 227 -11.67 10.50 -13.85
C ASN A 227 -12.47 9.71 -14.91
N LEU A 228 -12.85 8.45 -14.63
CA LEU A 228 -13.66 7.65 -15.54
C LEU A 228 -15.14 8.02 -15.55
N ASN A 229 -15.69 8.42 -14.41
CA ASN A 229 -17.12 8.75 -14.28
C ASN A 229 -17.40 10.25 -14.39
N GLY A 230 -16.38 11.05 -14.71
CA GLY A 230 -16.50 12.47 -14.91
C GLY A 230 -17.43 12.80 -16.07
N GLN A 231 -18.25 13.84 -15.92
CA GLN A 231 -19.08 14.35 -17.01
C GLN A 231 -18.22 15.21 -17.94
N HIS A 232 -17.54 14.56 -18.89
CA HIS A 232 -16.77 15.26 -19.92
C HIS A 232 -17.51 15.27 -21.26
N TYR A 233 -17.29 16.33 -22.05
CA TYR A 233 -17.80 16.39 -23.41
C TYR A 233 -16.99 15.43 -24.30
N ASN A 234 -17.68 14.74 -25.23
CA ASN A 234 -17.09 13.72 -26.10
C ASN A 234 -16.22 12.68 -25.39
N PHE A 235 -16.59 12.29 -24.16
CA PHE A 235 -15.91 11.22 -23.44
C PHE A 235 -16.03 9.88 -24.19
N GLY A 236 -14.90 9.20 -24.37
CA GLY A 236 -14.85 7.89 -24.99
C GLY A 236 -13.76 7.02 -24.40
N ILE A 237 -14.12 5.81 -23.97
CA ILE A 237 -13.15 4.78 -23.59
C ILE A 237 -12.59 4.13 -24.85
N HIS A 238 -11.26 4.08 -24.94
CA HIS A 238 -10.55 3.42 -26.04
C HIS A 238 -10.28 1.96 -25.71
N GLU A 239 -9.73 1.70 -24.52
CA GLU A 239 -9.35 0.36 -24.08
C GLU A 239 -9.27 0.31 -22.55
N CYS A 240 -9.73 -0.78 -21.94
CA CYS A 240 -9.55 -1.08 -20.53
C CYS A 240 -8.90 -2.45 -20.33
N TYR A 241 -8.14 -2.57 -19.24
CA TYR A 241 -7.28 -3.70 -18.89
C TYR A 241 -7.71 -4.28 -17.54
N GLY A 242 -7.71 -5.61 -17.44
CA GLY A 242 -7.96 -6.32 -16.20
C GLY A 242 -9.44 -6.47 -15.82
N ASP A 243 -9.77 -7.59 -15.16
CA ASP A 243 -11.16 -7.99 -14.85
C ASP A 243 -11.94 -6.95 -14.04
N LYS A 244 -11.26 -6.15 -13.20
CA LYS A 244 -11.89 -5.06 -12.42
C LYS A 244 -12.51 -3.97 -13.30
N THR A 245 -12.18 -3.94 -14.59
CA THR A 245 -12.65 -2.91 -15.53
C THR A 245 -13.81 -3.35 -16.41
N GLU A 246 -14.25 -4.61 -16.34
CA GLU A 246 -15.39 -5.12 -17.12
C GLU A 246 -16.64 -4.25 -16.93
N GLN A 247 -16.85 -3.76 -15.71
CA GLN A 247 -17.97 -2.88 -15.35
C GLN A 247 -17.99 -1.51 -16.05
N PHE A 248 -16.88 -1.08 -16.65
CA PHE A 248 -16.77 0.21 -17.35
C PHE A 248 -16.82 0.09 -18.87
N THR A 249 -16.73 -1.13 -19.37
CA THR A 249 -16.66 -1.37 -20.81
C THR A 249 -18.04 -1.69 -21.35
N ASN A 250 -18.36 -1.15 -22.53
CA ASN A 250 -19.61 -1.51 -23.19
C ASN A 250 -19.38 -2.82 -23.96
N PRO A 251 -20.07 -3.92 -23.60
CA PRO A 251 -19.90 -5.21 -24.28
C PRO A 251 -20.28 -5.16 -25.76
N ASN A 252 -20.97 -4.10 -26.21
CA ASN A 252 -21.36 -3.91 -27.60
C ASN A 252 -20.31 -3.14 -28.43
N ILE A 253 -19.20 -2.69 -27.84
CA ILE A 253 -18.11 -2.00 -28.56
C ILE A 253 -16.87 -2.91 -28.54
N PRO A 254 -16.55 -3.57 -29.67
CA PRO A 254 -15.38 -4.44 -29.77
C PRO A 254 -14.09 -3.67 -29.45
N GLY A 255 -13.21 -4.27 -28.65
CA GLY A 255 -11.89 -3.71 -28.33
C GLY A 255 -11.84 -2.76 -27.12
N GLN A 256 -12.99 -2.39 -26.52
CA GLN A 256 -12.98 -1.59 -25.29
C GLN A 256 -12.49 -2.34 -24.06
N HIS A 257 -12.55 -3.68 -24.07
CA HIS A 257 -12.04 -4.50 -22.98
C HIS A 257 -11.03 -5.51 -23.49
N ARG A 258 -9.80 -5.45 -22.97
CA ARG A 258 -8.73 -6.38 -23.29
C ARG A 258 -8.80 -7.68 -22.47
N GLY A 259 -9.48 -7.67 -21.32
CA GLY A 259 -9.51 -8.80 -20.38
C GLY A 259 -8.24 -8.90 -19.55
N ALA A 260 -7.10 -9.15 -20.21
CA ALA A 260 -5.82 -9.29 -19.51
C ALA A 260 -5.36 -7.98 -18.84
N ASP A 261 -4.85 -8.12 -17.62
CA ASP A 261 -4.10 -7.07 -16.91
C ASP A 261 -2.91 -6.57 -17.75
N ALA A 262 -2.51 -5.32 -17.55
CA ALA A 262 -1.24 -4.81 -18.03
C ALA A 262 -0.09 -5.30 -17.16
N ASP A 263 1.05 -5.60 -17.76
CA ASP A 263 2.25 -5.96 -17.01
C ASP A 263 3.11 -4.72 -16.71
N GLY A 264 4.08 -4.89 -15.80
CA GLY A 264 5.01 -3.81 -15.50
C GLY A 264 5.88 -3.34 -16.67
N ALA A 265 6.10 -4.14 -17.71
CA ALA A 265 6.83 -3.69 -18.89
C ALA A 265 6.00 -2.70 -19.72
N GLU A 266 4.70 -2.97 -19.87
CA GLU A 266 3.73 -2.09 -20.52
C GLU A 266 3.64 -0.73 -19.81
N VAL A 267 3.48 -0.74 -18.48
CA VAL A 267 3.43 0.50 -17.68
C VAL A 267 4.70 1.33 -17.85
N ARG A 268 5.88 0.69 -17.77
CA ARG A 268 7.17 1.38 -17.93
C ARG A 268 7.34 1.96 -19.33
N ALA A 269 6.97 1.22 -20.37
CA ALA A 269 7.05 1.69 -21.76
C ALA A 269 6.16 2.91 -21.99
N HIS A 270 4.93 2.86 -21.48
CA HIS A 270 3.97 3.97 -21.57
C HIS A 270 4.48 5.22 -20.85
N VAL A 271 4.93 5.08 -19.60
CA VAL A 271 5.48 6.21 -18.82
C VAL A 271 6.74 6.77 -19.46
N ALA A 272 7.65 5.93 -19.94
CA ALA A 272 8.87 6.39 -20.62
C ALA A 272 8.54 7.19 -21.89
N ALA A 273 7.51 6.81 -22.65
CA ALA A 273 7.05 7.58 -23.80
C ALA A 273 6.56 8.98 -23.40
N PHE A 274 5.76 9.08 -22.33
CA PHE A 274 5.28 10.36 -21.79
C PHE A 274 6.41 11.25 -21.27
N VAL A 275 7.35 10.69 -20.51
CA VAL A 275 8.53 11.41 -20.02
C VAL A 275 9.39 11.90 -21.19
N ASN A 276 9.59 11.10 -22.23
CA ASN A 276 10.34 11.51 -23.41
C ASN A 276 9.62 12.57 -24.25
N ALA A 277 8.28 12.54 -24.29
CA ALA A 277 7.49 13.59 -24.93
C ALA A 277 7.61 14.93 -24.18
N ALA A 278 7.62 14.89 -22.84
CA ALA A 278 7.89 16.05 -21.99
C ALA A 278 9.31 16.59 -22.19
N ASP A 279 10.29 15.68 -22.19
CA ASP A 279 11.72 15.96 -22.28
C ASP A 279 12.23 16.14 -23.72
N ARG A 280 11.35 16.43 -24.67
CA ARG A 280 11.72 16.53 -26.10
C ARG A 280 12.81 17.57 -26.38
N PHE A 281 12.97 18.55 -25.49
CA PHE A 281 13.99 19.60 -25.56
C PHE A 281 15.15 19.41 -24.57
N GLY A 282 15.22 18.27 -23.86
CA GLY A 282 16.29 17.96 -22.92
C GLY A 282 16.32 18.89 -21.70
N THR A 283 15.15 19.34 -21.24
CA THR A 283 15.02 20.28 -20.12
C THR A 283 14.87 19.61 -18.76
N LEU A 284 14.59 18.30 -18.71
CA LEU A 284 14.57 17.58 -17.44
C LEU A 284 16.00 17.33 -16.93
N ASP A 285 16.18 17.45 -15.62
CA ASP A 285 17.39 17.01 -14.96
C ASP A 285 17.60 15.49 -15.21
N PRO A 286 18.73 15.08 -15.84
CA PRO A 286 19.02 13.69 -16.12
C PRO A 286 19.04 12.79 -14.88
N ALA A 287 19.45 13.32 -13.72
CA ALA A 287 19.49 12.57 -12.47
C ALA A 287 18.08 12.29 -11.93
N VAL A 288 17.19 13.28 -11.98
CA VAL A 288 15.77 13.11 -11.58
C VAL A 288 15.06 12.14 -12.52
N LYS A 289 15.30 12.27 -13.84
CA LYS A 289 14.77 11.35 -14.86
C LYS A 289 15.23 9.91 -14.60
N ALA A 290 16.52 9.70 -14.41
CA ALA A 290 17.07 8.36 -14.17
C ALA A 290 16.55 7.75 -12.85
N ALA A 291 16.56 8.51 -11.76
CA ALA A 291 16.10 8.04 -10.46
C ALA A 291 14.60 7.69 -10.46
N GLY A 292 13.76 8.54 -11.06
CA GLY A 292 12.32 8.30 -11.12
C GLY A 292 11.94 7.10 -12.00
N LEU A 293 12.59 6.93 -13.16
CA LEU A 293 12.35 5.77 -14.02
C LEU A 293 12.89 4.47 -13.42
N ALA A 294 14.03 4.51 -12.73
CA ALA A 294 14.56 3.34 -12.00
C ALA A 294 13.64 2.93 -10.83
N ASN A 295 13.11 3.91 -10.09
CA ASN A 295 12.14 3.65 -9.04
C ASN A 295 10.83 3.08 -9.58
N LEU A 296 10.28 3.64 -10.66
CA LEU A 296 9.13 3.04 -11.35
C LEU A 296 9.43 1.61 -11.78
N ALA A 297 10.65 1.34 -12.28
CA ALA A 297 11.03 0.00 -12.69
C ALA A 297 10.99 -1.00 -11.53
N ALA A 298 11.54 -0.64 -10.37
CA ALA A 298 11.48 -1.46 -9.17
C ALA A 298 10.04 -1.66 -8.67
N LEU A 299 9.20 -0.62 -8.72
CA LEU A 299 7.81 -0.68 -8.24
C LEU A 299 6.87 -1.48 -9.15
N THR A 300 7.26 -1.71 -10.41
CA THR A 300 6.42 -2.38 -11.41
C THR A 300 6.95 -3.78 -11.78
N GLU A 301 8.14 -4.17 -11.30
CA GLU A 301 8.74 -5.46 -11.63
C GLU A 301 7.91 -6.64 -11.11
N GLY A 302 7.50 -7.53 -12.02
CA GLY A 302 6.66 -8.69 -11.69
C GLY A 302 5.23 -8.35 -11.28
N ARG A 303 4.79 -7.10 -11.44
CA ARG A 303 3.46 -6.62 -11.03
C ARG A 303 2.46 -6.66 -12.19
N SER A 304 1.18 -6.77 -11.84
CA SER A 304 0.04 -6.70 -12.76
C SER A 304 -0.84 -5.50 -12.44
N PHE A 305 -1.41 -4.88 -13.47
CA PHE A 305 -2.13 -3.62 -13.38
C PHE A 305 -3.47 -3.69 -14.10
N PHE A 306 -4.52 -3.18 -13.47
CA PHE A 306 -5.77 -2.87 -14.17
C PHE A 306 -5.79 -1.39 -14.54
N GLY A 307 -6.57 -1.00 -15.53
CA GLY A 307 -6.54 0.38 -16.02
C GLY A 307 -7.45 0.67 -17.20
N CYS A 308 -7.51 1.92 -17.62
CA CYS A 308 -8.17 2.31 -18.87
C CYS A 308 -7.44 3.47 -19.55
N SER A 309 -7.52 3.46 -20.88
CA SER A 309 -7.19 4.55 -21.78
C SER A 309 -8.48 5.16 -22.34
N TYR A 310 -8.61 6.48 -22.27
CA TYR A 310 -9.81 7.20 -22.68
C TYR A 310 -9.46 8.60 -23.20
N GLY A 311 -10.33 9.14 -24.04
CA GLY A 311 -10.24 10.49 -24.57
C GLY A 311 -11.44 11.32 -24.11
N PHE A 312 -11.23 12.61 -23.94
CA PHE A 312 -12.32 13.56 -23.69
C PHE A 312 -11.94 14.97 -24.14
N ALA A 313 -12.93 15.84 -24.24
CA ALA A 313 -12.76 17.24 -24.57
C ALA A 313 -13.47 18.09 -23.51
N PRO A 314 -12.81 19.07 -22.86
CA PRO A 314 -13.51 20.00 -21.98
C PRO A 314 -14.31 21.03 -22.79
N ASP A 315 -13.87 21.32 -24.01
CA ASP A 315 -14.53 22.22 -24.98
C ASP A 315 -14.24 21.77 -26.43
N PRO A 316 -14.87 22.37 -27.45
CA PRO A 316 -14.68 21.97 -28.84
C PRO A 316 -13.27 22.19 -29.43
N TRP A 317 -12.39 22.92 -28.75
CA TRP A 317 -11.09 23.38 -29.26
C TRP A 317 -9.91 22.76 -28.53
N SER A 318 -10.18 21.80 -27.65
CA SER A 318 -9.18 21.11 -26.86
C SER A 318 -9.52 19.63 -26.73
N GLY A 319 -8.48 18.82 -26.58
CA GLY A 319 -8.63 17.38 -26.41
C GLY A 319 -7.62 16.85 -25.43
N HIS A 320 -8.07 15.86 -24.67
CA HIS A 320 -7.30 15.12 -23.69
C HIS A 320 -7.32 13.63 -24.02
N SER A 321 -6.22 12.96 -23.74
CA SER A 321 -6.09 11.51 -23.81
C SER A 321 -5.38 11.04 -22.55
N GLY A 322 -6.16 10.41 -21.68
CA GLY A 322 -5.75 9.94 -20.37
C GLY A 322 -5.60 8.42 -20.34
N THR A 323 -4.58 7.95 -19.65
CA THR A 323 -4.40 6.53 -19.33
C THR A 323 -4.04 6.41 -17.87
N PHE A 324 -4.66 5.46 -17.17
CA PHE A 324 -4.23 5.09 -15.82
C PHE A 324 -3.95 3.59 -15.70
N PHE A 325 -3.04 3.27 -14.78
CA PHE A 325 -2.69 1.92 -14.35
C PHE A 325 -2.73 1.87 -12.83
N ILE A 326 -3.36 0.85 -12.25
CA ILE A 326 -3.41 0.61 -10.81
C ILE A 326 -2.94 -0.82 -10.55
N ASP A 327 -1.91 -0.94 -9.71
CA ASP A 327 -1.38 -2.22 -9.24
C ASP A 327 -2.48 -3.01 -8.52
N THR A 328 -2.68 -4.26 -8.93
CA THR A 328 -3.77 -5.11 -8.43
C THR A 328 -3.60 -5.56 -6.99
N GLU A 329 -2.39 -5.47 -6.45
CA GLU A 329 -2.00 -5.99 -5.14
C GLU A 329 -1.79 -4.88 -4.10
N ASN A 330 -1.09 -3.79 -4.44
CA ASN A 330 -0.73 -2.73 -3.47
C ASN A 330 -1.34 -1.36 -3.76
N GLY A 331 -2.03 -1.21 -4.90
CA GLY A 331 -2.69 0.04 -5.25
C GLY A 331 -1.78 1.18 -5.70
N PHE A 332 -0.51 0.89 -6.03
CA PHE A 332 0.36 1.83 -6.72
C PHE A 332 -0.28 2.25 -8.05
N GLY A 333 -0.60 3.54 -8.18
CA GLY A 333 -1.26 4.10 -9.34
C GLY A 333 -0.31 4.94 -10.19
N VAL A 334 -0.49 4.90 -11.51
CA VAL A 334 0.15 5.84 -12.43
C VAL A 334 -0.92 6.39 -13.36
N TYR A 335 -0.98 7.71 -13.47
CA TYR A 335 -1.82 8.42 -14.43
C TYR A 335 -0.95 9.25 -15.36
N THR A 336 -1.31 9.24 -16.62
CA THR A 336 -0.74 10.09 -17.66
C THR A 336 -1.87 10.71 -18.45
N ASP A 337 -1.75 11.99 -18.77
CA ASP A 337 -2.69 12.72 -19.63
C ASP A 337 -1.89 13.52 -20.66
N SER A 338 -2.34 13.48 -21.91
CA SER A 338 -1.80 14.31 -22.97
C SER A 338 -2.90 15.24 -23.44
N TYR A 339 -2.59 16.52 -23.59
CA TYR A 339 -3.56 17.51 -23.99
C TYR A 339 -3.07 18.36 -25.15
N TRP A 340 -4.02 18.89 -25.91
CA TRP A 340 -3.81 19.89 -26.94
C TRP A 340 -4.92 20.93 -26.91
N VAL A 341 -4.61 22.14 -27.37
CA VAL A 341 -5.54 23.27 -27.51
C VAL A 341 -5.22 23.95 -28.84
N GLU A 342 -6.24 24.27 -29.64
CA GLU A 342 -6.10 25.01 -30.90
C GLU A 342 -5.66 26.48 -30.71
#